data_AF-A0A924C9S6-F1
#
_entry.id   AF-A0A924C9S6-F1
#
_cell.length_a   1.000
_cell.length_b   1.000
_cell.length_c   1.000
_cell.angle_alpha   90.00
_cell.angle_beta   90.00
_cell.angle_gamma   90.00
#
_symmetry.space_group_name_H-M   'P 1'
#
loop_
_entity.id
_entity.type
_entity.pdbx_description
1 polymer ?
#
loop_
_entity_poly.entity_id
_entity_poly.type
_entity_poly.pdbx_seq_one_letter_code
_entity_poly.pdbx_strand_id
1 'polypeptide(L)'
;MNKKITAALNIIAIFFGIINFTACSKGSNSPALPTDACAGKTIVITATPTATEPCTAEGKIDVSATGSTNFMYKLKSTGTYQLSGKFTNVADGNYTVFAKDGTGCENSVAVTITSSGAAGPLFTAVKALVTAKCLSCHNNSNSNGGMNWSVECNIVINKTRIKVRAVDEGTMPQSGPLSQGDKDIITNWINGGGGYIN
;
A
#
# COMPACT_ATOMS: atom_id res chain seq x y z
N MET A 1 73.58 6.61 -9.76
CA MET A 1 73.51 8.07 -10.07
C MET A 1 72.17 8.56 -9.52
N ASN A 2 72.19 9.13 -8.32
CA ASN A 2 70.99 9.50 -7.57
C ASN A 2 70.47 10.86 -8.04
N LYS A 3 69.26 10.93 -8.61
CA LYS A 3 68.54 12.20 -8.75
C LYS A 3 67.41 12.24 -7.73
N LYS A 4 67.63 13.02 -6.67
CA LYS A 4 66.60 13.46 -5.73
C LYS A 4 65.63 14.36 -6.51
N ILE A 5 64.36 13.96 -6.58
CA ILE A 5 63.28 14.81 -7.08
C ILE A 5 62.62 15.42 -5.84
N THR A 6 62.88 16.71 -5.61
CA THR A 6 62.23 17.50 -4.57
C THR A 6 60.84 17.87 -5.06
N ALA A 7 59.80 17.27 -4.48
CA ALA A 7 58.42 17.72 -4.68
C ALA A 7 58.17 18.98 -3.84
N ALA A 8 57.90 20.10 -4.50
CA ALA A 8 57.44 21.32 -3.85
C ALA A 8 55.97 21.13 -3.43
N LEU A 9 55.74 21.13 -2.11
CA LEU A 9 54.42 21.04 -1.49
C LEU A 9 53.78 22.45 -1.51
N ASN A 10 52.83 22.69 -2.41
CA ASN A 10 52.04 23.92 -2.42
C ASN A 10 51.02 23.88 -1.27
N ILE A 11 51.39 24.49 -0.14
CA ILE A 11 50.49 24.72 0.98
C ILE A 11 49.59 25.91 0.62
N ILE A 12 48.35 25.63 0.21
CA ILE A 12 47.29 26.63 0.15
C ILE A 12 46.88 26.93 1.59
N ALA A 13 47.34 28.06 2.13
CA ALA A 13 46.88 28.57 3.41
C ALA A 13 45.42 29.03 3.27
N ILE A 14 44.48 28.20 3.73
CA ILE A 14 43.09 28.59 3.90
C ILE A 14 43.06 29.57 5.08
N PHE A 15 42.97 30.86 4.77
CA PHE A 15 42.63 31.90 5.74
C PHE A 15 41.24 31.56 6.30
N PHE A 16 41.18 30.93 7.47
CA PHE A 16 40.00 30.92 8.30
C PHE A 16 39.77 32.37 8.74
N GLY A 17 39.04 33.13 7.92
CA GLY A 17 38.44 34.37 8.36
C GLY A 17 37.55 34.04 9.55
N ILE A 18 37.98 34.43 10.74
CA ILE A 18 37.14 34.43 11.93
C ILE A 18 36.02 35.43 11.63
N ILE A 19 34.91 34.93 11.08
CA ILE A 19 33.66 35.67 11.04
C ILE A 19 33.24 35.78 12.49
N ASN A 20 33.59 36.89 13.13
CA ASN A 20 33.00 37.31 14.38
C ASN A 20 31.52 37.52 14.10
N PHE A 21 30.71 36.48 14.34
CA PHE A 21 29.29 36.65 14.51
C PHE A 21 29.13 37.47 15.79
N THR A 22 29.03 38.79 15.65
CA THR A 22 28.53 39.65 16.70
C THR A 22 27.16 39.12 17.07
N ALA A 23 27.09 38.37 18.17
CA ALA A 23 25.84 37.98 18.77
C ALA A 23 25.12 39.28 19.13
N CYS A 24 24.08 39.62 18.37
CA CYS A 24 23.09 40.58 18.83
C CYS A 24 22.48 39.98 20.11
N SER A 25 22.92 40.46 21.27
CA SER A 25 22.19 40.31 22.53
C SER A 25 20.83 40.95 22.35
N LYS A 26 19.84 40.17 21.90
CA LYS A 26 18.44 40.60 21.95
C LYS A 26 18.15 40.89 23.42
N GLY A 27 17.82 42.14 23.74
CA GLY A 27 17.34 42.51 25.06
C GLY A 27 16.21 41.58 25.48
N SER A 28 16.08 41.36 26.79
CA SER A 28 15.19 40.41 27.46
C SER A 28 13.67 40.60 27.21
N ASN A 29 13.30 41.37 26.20
CA ASN A 29 11.94 41.74 25.81
C ASN A 29 11.51 41.04 24.50
N SER A 30 11.99 39.82 24.26
CA SER A 30 11.40 38.99 23.20
C SER A 30 10.00 38.55 23.68
N PRO A 31 8.94 38.72 22.88
CA PRO A 31 7.64 38.15 23.20
C PRO A 31 7.81 36.67 23.55
N ALA A 32 7.16 36.21 24.61
CA ALA A 32 7.18 34.79 24.96
C ALA A 32 6.81 33.98 23.70
N LEU A 33 7.62 32.96 23.40
CA LEU A 33 7.31 32.04 22.31
C LEU A 33 5.88 31.51 22.51
N PRO A 34 5.08 31.35 21.42
CA PRO A 34 3.79 30.70 21.52
C PRO A 34 3.95 29.37 22.27
N THR A 35 3.14 29.14 23.30
CA THR A 35 3.20 27.88 24.04
C THR A 35 2.87 26.75 23.08
N ASP A 36 3.75 25.76 22.97
CA ASP A 36 3.50 24.57 22.16
C ASP A 36 2.24 23.88 22.67
N ALA A 37 1.18 23.93 21.87
CA ALA A 37 -0.11 23.35 22.21
C ALA A 37 -0.05 21.82 22.41
N CYS A 38 1.03 21.18 21.98
CA CYS A 38 1.26 19.74 22.09
C CYS A 38 2.17 19.35 23.25
N ALA A 39 2.77 20.32 23.95
CA ALA A 39 3.63 20.03 25.08
C ALA A 39 2.87 19.28 26.17
N GLY A 40 3.41 18.14 26.60
CA GLY A 40 2.86 17.28 27.66
C GLY A 40 1.71 16.36 27.24
N LYS A 41 1.23 16.44 25.99
CA LYS A 41 0.21 15.50 25.49
C LYS A 41 0.84 14.19 25.07
N THR A 42 0.33 13.08 25.60
CA THR A 42 0.73 11.73 25.17
C THR A 42 -0.41 11.09 24.39
N ILE A 43 -0.45 11.34 23.08
CA ILE A 43 -1.47 10.75 22.21
C ILE A 43 -1.13 9.29 21.97
N VAL A 44 -1.99 8.37 22.42
CA VAL A 44 -1.87 6.93 22.17
C VAL A 44 -2.94 6.51 21.18
N ILE A 45 -2.55 5.82 20.11
CA ILE A 45 -3.45 5.36 19.05
C ILE A 45 -3.55 3.84 19.13
N THR A 46 -4.78 3.32 19.18
CA THR A 46 -5.08 1.91 19.00
C THR A 46 -5.73 1.74 17.63
N ALA A 47 -5.12 0.94 16.76
CA ALA A 47 -5.65 0.59 15.45
C ALA A 47 -5.84 -0.93 15.38
N THR A 48 -7.08 -1.37 15.20
CA THR A 48 -7.45 -2.78 15.16
C THR A 48 -7.87 -3.15 13.73
N PRO A 49 -7.01 -3.85 12.98
CA PRO A 49 -7.37 -4.33 11.64
C PRO A 49 -8.27 -5.56 11.74
N THR A 50 -9.24 -5.64 10.83
CA THR A 50 -9.98 -6.87 10.53
C THR A 50 -9.43 -7.44 9.21
N ALA A 51 -9.07 -8.72 9.22
CA ALA A 51 -8.58 -9.41 8.03
C ALA A 51 -9.60 -9.35 6.89
N THR A 52 -9.09 -9.42 5.67
CA THR A 52 -9.92 -9.48 4.45
C THR A 52 -9.84 -10.87 3.84
N GLU A 53 -10.82 -11.22 3.00
CA GLU A 53 -10.65 -12.35 2.10
C GLU A 53 -9.63 -11.99 1.02
N PRO A 54 -8.81 -12.96 0.55
CA PRO A 54 -7.85 -12.67 -0.52
C PRO A 54 -8.54 -12.13 -1.76
N CYS A 55 -7.87 -11.18 -2.42
CA CYS A 55 -8.35 -10.53 -3.63
C CYS A 55 -9.65 -9.72 -3.46
N THR A 56 -10.10 -9.48 -2.22
CA THR A 56 -11.17 -8.53 -1.91
C THR A 56 -10.62 -7.28 -1.23
N ALA A 57 -11.36 -6.18 -1.32
CA ALA A 57 -11.07 -4.95 -0.59
C ALA A 57 -12.16 -4.76 0.48
N GLU A 58 -12.33 -5.75 1.36
CA GLU A 58 -13.43 -5.79 2.34
C GLU A 58 -12.96 -5.57 3.78
N GLY A 59 -11.64 -5.47 3.98
CA GLY A 59 -11.00 -5.22 5.26
C GLY A 59 -11.47 -3.92 5.92
N LYS A 60 -11.27 -3.86 7.24
CA LYS A 60 -11.64 -2.73 8.08
C LYS A 60 -10.53 -2.40 9.06
N ILE A 61 -10.44 -1.14 9.46
CA ILE A 61 -9.59 -0.68 10.56
C ILE A 61 -10.47 0.15 11.49
N ASP A 62 -10.63 -0.32 12.73
CA ASP A 62 -11.24 0.45 13.80
C ASP A 62 -10.13 1.15 14.59
N VAL A 63 -10.24 2.47 14.72
CA VAL A 63 -9.23 3.33 15.34
C VAL A 63 -9.82 4.07 16.52
N SER A 64 -9.05 4.14 17.61
CA SER A 64 -9.31 5.05 18.72
C SER A 64 -8.02 5.74 19.16
N ALA A 65 -8.15 6.93 19.74
CA ALA A 65 -7.03 7.66 20.33
C ALA A 65 -7.38 8.17 21.73
N THR A 66 -6.37 8.22 22.62
CA THR A 66 -6.47 8.74 23.99
C THR A 66 -5.37 9.75 24.27
N GLY A 67 -5.38 10.38 25.45
CA GLY A 67 -4.41 11.39 25.86
C GLY A 67 -4.74 12.82 25.43
N SER A 68 -5.86 13.02 24.73
CA SER A 68 -6.49 14.32 24.49
C SER A 68 -7.98 14.18 24.13
N THR A 69 -8.58 15.22 23.55
CA THR A 69 -10.00 15.24 23.15
C THR A 69 -10.20 15.78 21.72
N ASN A 70 -11.40 15.58 21.18
CA ASN A 70 -11.79 16.04 19.84
C ASN A 70 -10.91 15.48 18.71
N PHE A 71 -10.59 14.18 18.79
CA PHE A 71 -9.78 13.52 17.78
C PHE A 71 -10.49 13.40 16.42
N MET A 72 -9.72 13.63 15.37
CA MET A 72 -10.02 13.25 14.00
C MET A 72 -8.98 12.24 13.52
N TYR A 73 -9.37 11.37 12.60
CA TYR A 73 -8.55 10.28 12.08
C TYR A 73 -8.38 10.38 10.57
N LYS A 74 -7.21 10.02 10.04
CA LYS A 74 -7.00 9.79 8.60
C LYS A 74 -6.20 8.51 8.39
N LEU A 75 -6.45 7.86 7.25
CA LEU A 75 -5.70 6.69 6.80
C LEU A 75 -4.79 7.11 5.65
N LYS A 76 -3.51 6.72 5.73
CA LYS A 76 -2.41 7.18 4.86
C LYS A 76 -2.11 8.67 5.03
N SER A 77 -0.90 9.07 4.66
CA SER A 77 -0.47 10.47 4.72
C SER A 77 -1.27 11.39 3.80
N THR A 78 -1.82 10.86 2.71
CA THR A 78 -2.63 11.58 1.72
C THR A 78 -4.12 11.56 1.99
N GLY A 79 -4.57 10.88 3.06
CA GLY A 79 -5.99 10.76 3.41
C GLY A 79 -6.59 12.03 4.01
N THR A 80 -7.92 12.12 3.98
CA THR A 80 -8.68 13.21 4.61
C THR A 80 -9.03 12.87 6.06
N TYR A 81 -9.00 13.88 6.92
CA TYR A 81 -9.43 13.75 8.31
C TYR A 81 -10.95 13.58 8.42
N GLN A 82 -11.38 12.59 9.20
CA GLN A 82 -12.77 12.33 9.53
C GLN A 82 -12.93 12.13 11.05
N LEU A 83 -14.13 12.39 11.56
CA LEU A 83 -14.44 12.18 12.98
C LEU A 83 -14.52 10.69 13.34
N SER A 84 -15.03 9.87 12.43
CA SER A 84 -15.14 8.43 12.63
C SER A 84 -13.77 7.77 12.59
N GLY A 85 -13.46 6.95 13.60
CA GLY A 85 -12.28 6.07 13.60
C GLY A 85 -12.45 4.82 12.73
N LYS A 86 -13.54 4.68 11.98
CA LYS A 86 -13.82 3.50 11.16
C LYS A 86 -13.40 3.71 9.72
N PHE A 87 -12.47 2.89 9.25
CA PHE A 87 -12.09 2.78 7.84
C PHE A 87 -12.59 1.46 7.29
N THR A 88 -13.39 1.49 6.23
CA THR A 88 -13.94 0.30 5.57
C THR A 88 -13.46 0.21 4.13
N ASN A 89 -13.62 -0.97 3.54
CA ASN A 89 -13.21 -1.28 2.18
C ASN A 89 -11.70 -1.08 1.97
N VAL A 90 -10.94 -1.53 2.96
CA VAL A 90 -9.48 -1.41 2.96
C VAL A 90 -8.92 -2.75 2.48
N ALA A 91 -8.18 -2.70 1.37
CA ALA A 91 -7.46 -3.87 0.86
C ALA A 91 -6.40 -4.35 1.85
N ASP A 92 -5.84 -5.53 1.59
CA ASP A 92 -4.65 -5.96 2.29
C ASP A 92 -3.45 -5.04 2.01
N GLY A 93 -2.62 -4.87 3.03
CA GLY A 93 -1.45 -4.01 2.92
C GLY A 93 -1.06 -3.32 4.22
N ASN A 94 -0.01 -2.53 4.11
CA ASN A 94 0.54 -1.72 5.20
C ASN A 94 -0.02 -0.31 5.10
N TYR A 95 -0.55 0.17 6.22
CA TYR A 95 -1.14 1.49 6.34
C TYR A 95 -0.54 2.24 7.52
N THR A 96 -0.60 3.56 7.45
CA THR A 96 -0.36 4.42 8.60
C THR A 96 -1.67 5.11 8.95
N VAL A 97 -2.08 4.99 10.19
CA VAL A 97 -3.22 5.70 10.76
C VAL A 97 -2.70 6.91 11.51
N PHE A 98 -3.33 8.06 11.32
CA PHE A 98 -3.02 9.28 12.05
C PHE A 98 -4.23 9.70 12.88
N ALA A 99 -3.97 10.21 14.08
CA ALA A 99 -4.96 10.84 14.93
C ALA A 99 -4.50 12.25 15.26
N LYS A 100 -5.39 13.24 15.10
CA LYS A 100 -5.15 14.65 15.37
C LYS A 100 -6.19 15.17 16.33
N ASP A 101 -5.76 15.76 17.45
CA ASP A 101 -6.67 16.33 18.44
C ASP A 101 -7.23 17.70 18.03
N GLY A 102 -8.14 18.25 18.84
CA GLY A 102 -8.77 19.55 18.57
C GLY A 102 -7.81 20.75 18.62
N THR A 103 -6.61 20.59 19.16
CA THR A 103 -5.56 21.63 19.20
C THR A 103 -4.53 21.50 18.07
N GLY A 104 -4.68 20.49 17.21
CA GLY A 104 -3.81 20.25 16.06
C GLY A 104 -2.64 19.30 16.32
N CYS A 105 -2.56 18.68 17.50
CA CYS A 105 -1.51 17.74 17.83
C CYS A 105 -1.77 16.39 17.17
N GLU A 106 -0.82 15.93 16.35
CA GLU A 106 -0.94 14.75 15.52
C GLU A 106 0.05 13.67 15.97
N ASN A 107 -0.42 12.43 16.06
CA ASN A 107 0.43 11.24 16.18
C ASN A 107 0.00 10.19 15.15
N SER A 108 0.81 9.16 14.94
CA SER A 108 0.52 8.09 13.98
C SER A 108 0.99 6.71 14.44
N VAL A 109 0.37 5.67 13.90
CA VAL A 109 0.75 4.27 14.13
C VAL A 109 0.66 3.49 12.83
N ALA A 110 1.58 2.54 12.63
CA ALA A 110 1.50 1.59 11.54
C ALA A 110 0.46 0.50 11.87
N VAL A 111 -0.29 0.08 10.87
CA VAL A 111 -1.24 -1.04 10.96
C VAL A 111 -1.21 -1.83 9.67
N THR A 112 -1.23 -3.15 9.78
CA THR A 112 -1.22 -4.05 8.64
C THR A 112 -2.54 -4.81 8.58
N ILE A 113 -3.20 -4.77 7.42
CA ILE A 113 -4.27 -5.69 7.10
C ILE A 113 -3.66 -6.85 6.33
N THR A 114 -3.92 -8.06 6.80
CA THR A 114 -3.57 -9.28 6.09
C THR A 114 -4.83 -9.94 5.54
N SER A 115 -4.71 -10.50 4.35
CA SER A 115 -5.72 -11.43 3.83
C SER A 115 -5.58 -12.78 4.56
N SER A 116 -6.68 -13.42 4.92
CA SER A 116 -6.69 -14.75 5.52
C SER A 116 -7.70 -15.63 4.81
N GLY A 117 -7.25 -16.72 4.20
CA GLY A 117 -8.13 -17.67 3.50
C GLY A 117 -7.31 -18.59 2.59
N ALA A 118 -7.69 -19.86 2.52
CA ALA A 118 -7.12 -20.80 1.56
C ALA A 118 -7.90 -20.73 0.24
N ALA A 119 -7.22 -21.00 -0.87
CA ALA A 119 -7.90 -21.11 -2.17
C ALA A 119 -9.02 -22.15 -2.11
N GLY A 120 -10.22 -21.74 -2.50
CA GLY A 120 -11.37 -22.63 -2.56
C GLY A 120 -11.23 -23.67 -3.67
N PRO A 121 -12.04 -24.74 -3.64
CA PRO A 121 -11.97 -25.79 -4.65
C PRO A 121 -12.35 -25.30 -6.05
N LEU A 122 -13.33 -24.41 -6.19
CA LEU A 122 -13.74 -23.90 -7.51
C LEU A 122 -12.66 -22.95 -8.08
N PHE A 123 -12.07 -22.11 -7.23
CA PHE A 123 -10.97 -21.24 -7.62
C PHE A 123 -9.71 -22.06 -7.96
N THR A 124 -9.43 -23.12 -7.22
CA THR A 124 -8.32 -24.04 -7.54
C THR A 124 -8.49 -24.64 -8.93
N ALA A 125 -9.71 -25.06 -9.28
CA ALA A 125 -10.00 -25.60 -10.61
C ALA A 125 -9.83 -24.55 -11.72
N VAL A 126 -10.38 -23.33 -11.54
CA VAL A 126 -10.23 -22.27 -12.56
C VAL A 126 -8.78 -21.81 -12.69
N LYS A 127 -8.03 -21.73 -11.58
CA LYS A 127 -6.59 -21.39 -11.60
C LYS A 127 -5.80 -22.42 -12.42
N ALA A 128 -6.06 -23.71 -12.21
CA ALA A 128 -5.40 -24.77 -12.98
C ALA A 128 -5.71 -24.65 -14.48
N LEU A 129 -6.97 -24.40 -14.84
CA LEU A 129 -7.39 -24.18 -16.22
C LEU A 129 -6.71 -22.95 -16.84
N VAL A 130 -6.74 -21.80 -16.17
CA VAL A 130 -6.12 -20.56 -16.64
C VAL A 130 -4.62 -20.72 -16.81
N THR A 131 -3.96 -21.44 -15.89
CA THR A 131 -2.54 -21.77 -16.00
C THR A 131 -2.26 -22.59 -17.26
N ALA A 132 -3.08 -23.60 -17.53
CA ALA A 132 -2.88 -24.50 -18.68
C ALA A 132 -3.21 -23.84 -20.04
N LYS A 133 -4.23 -22.98 -20.10
CA LYS A 133 -4.81 -22.50 -21.37
C LYS A 133 -4.48 -21.05 -21.71
N CYS A 134 -4.14 -20.23 -20.73
CA CYS A 134 -4.04 -18.78 -20.91
C CYS A 134 -2.64 -18.22 -20.60
N LEU A 135 -1.88 -18.87 -19.71
CA LEU A 135 -0.67 -18.28 -19.13
C LEU A 135 0.47 -18.08 -20.14
N SER A 136 0.57 -18.89 -21.19
CA SER A 136 1.60 -18.73 -22.22
C SER A 136 1.54 -17.38 -22.93
N CYS A 137 0.34 -16.79 -23.06
CA CYS A 137 0.10 -15.53 -23.77
C CYS A 137 -0.30 -14.35 -22.87
N HIS A 138 -0.54 -14.59 -21.58
CA HIS A 138 -1.02 -13.60 -20.61
C HIS A 138 -0.25 -13.76 -19.29
N ASN A 139 1.03 -13.44 -19.32
CA ASN A 139 1.94 -13.49 -18.19
C ASN A 139 2.64 -12.13 -18.01
N ASN A 140 3.60 -12.07 -17.08
CA ASN A 140 4.32 -10.83 -16.78
C ASN A 140 5.19 -10.31 -17.94
N SER A 141 5.55 -11.16 -18.89
CA SER A 141 6.34 -10.79 -20.08
C SER A 141 5.44 -10.51 -21.29
N ASN A 142 4.41 -11.34 -21.46
CA ASN A 142 3.44 -11.24 -22.55
C ASN A 142 2.09 -10.87 -21.96
N SER A 143 1.86 -9.58 -21.67
CA SER A 143 0.59 -9.09 -21.11
C SER A 143 -0.38 -8.63 -22.19
N ASN A 144 -0.82 -9.54 -23.07
CA ASN A 144 -1.75 -9.22 -24.14
C ASN A 144 -3.08 -8.67 -23.58
N GLY A 145 -3.48 -7.50 -24.06
CA GLY A 145 -4.66 -6.80 -23.55
C GLY A 145 -4.55 -6.41 -22.07
N GLY A 146 -3.32 -6.21 -21.57
CA GLY A 146 -3.04 -5.80 -20.19
C GLY A 146 -3.23 -6.90 -19.14
N MET A 147 -3.46 -8.14 -19.55
CA MET A 147 -3.74 -9.24 -18.62
C MET A 147 -2.49 -10.00 -18.24
N ASN A 148 -2.31 -10.22 -16.93
CA ASN A 148 -1.29 -11.11 -16.39
C ASN A 148 -1.95 -12.12 -15.43
N TRP A 149 -2.06 -13.36 -15.86
CA TRP A 149 -2.69 -14.45 -15.09
C TRP A 149 -1.73 -15.20 -14.16
N SER A 150 -0.44 -14.82 -14.12
CA SER A 150 0.47 -15.34 -13.10
C SER A 150 0.16 -14.82 -11.69
N VAL A 151 -0.64 -13.74 -11.60
CA VAL A 151 -1.13 -13.18 -10.36
C VAL A 151 -2.56 -13.66 -10.15
N GLU A 152 -2.79 -14.45 -9.10
CA GLU A 152 -4.09 -15.07 -8.81
C GLU A 152 -5.22 -14.06 -8.67
N CYS A 153 -4.96 -12.93 -7.99
CA CYS A 153 -5.97 -11.90 -7.84
C CYS A 153 -6.37 -11.24 -9.16
N ASN A 154 -5.51 -11.27 -10.20
CA ASN A 154 -5.95 -10.82 -11.52
C ASN A 154 -7.02 -11.75 -12.09
N ILE A 155 -6.97 -13.06 -11.81
CA ILE A 155 -8.00 -14.01 -12.22
C ILE A 155 -9.34 -13.65 -11.54
N VAL A 156 -9.33 -13.45 -10.22
CA VAL A 156 -10.52 -13.08 -9.43
C VAL A 156 -11.12 -11.75 -9.90
N ILE A 157 -10.29 -10.70 -9.96
CA ILE A 157 -10.72 -9.34 -10.33
C ILE A 157 -11.29 -9.30 -11.76
N ASN A 158 -10.77 -10.11 -12.68
CA ASN A 158 -11.16 -10.10 -14.08
C ASN A 158 -12.09 -11.24 -14.48
N LYS A 159 -12.78 -11.87 -13.52
CA LYS A 159 -13.69 -13.01 -13.78
C LYS A 159 -14.71 -12.76 -14.89
N THR A 160 -15.30 -11.56 -14.94
CA THR A 160 -16.26 -11.18 -15.99
C THR A 160 -15.62 -11.13 -17.37
N ARG A 161 -14.39 -10.61 -17.47
CA ARG A 161 -13.64 -10.58 -18.73
C ARG A 161 -13.27 -12.00 -19.18
N ILE A 162 -12.86 -12.86 -18.26
CA ILE A 162 -12.58 -14.27 -18.54
C ILE A 162 -13.84 -14.96 -19.08
N LYS A 163 -14.99 -14.79 -18.41
CA LYS A 163 -16.26 -15.35 -18.87
C LYS A 163 -16.63 -14.89 -20.27
N VAL A 164 -16.64 -13.58 -20.52
CA VAL A 164 -17.06 -13.02 -21.81
C VAL A 164 -16.17 -13.56 -22.93
N ARG A 165 -14.84 -13.51 -22.77
CA ARG A 165 -13.91 -13.85 -23.86
C ARG A 165 -13.75 -15.35 -24.07
N ALA A 166 -13.70 -16.14 -23.01
CA ALA A 166 -13.40 -17.57 -23.09
C ALA A 166 -14.64 -18.46 -23.14
N VAL A 167 -15.76 -18.00 -22.56
CA VAL A 167 -17.01 -18.77 -22.49
C VAL A 167 -18.01 -18.26 -23.51
N ASP A 168 -18.43 -17.00 -23.38
CA ASP A 168 -19.59 -16.45 -24.09
C ASP A 168 -19.29 -16.20 -25.58
N GLU A 169 -18.18 -15.51 -25.87
CA GLU A 169 -17.73 -15.27 -27.23
C GLU A 169 -16.90 -16.43 -27.78
N GLY A 170 -16.22 -17.19 -26.90
CA GLY A 170 -15.31 -18.27 -27.29
C GLY A 170 -14.12 -17.80 -28.14
N THR A 171 -13.75 -16.52 -28.07
CA THR A 171 -12.63 -15.92 -28.85
C THR A 171 -11.27 -16.17 -28.21
N MET A 172 -11.24 -16.71 -27.00
CA MET A 172 -10.02 -17.08 -26.29
C MET A 172 -10.10 -18.54 -25.79
N PRO A 173 -8.99 -19.30 -25.90
CA PRO A 173 -7.69 -18.93 -26.47
C PRO A 173 -7.68 -18.72 -28.00
N GLN A 174 -6.69 -17.99 -28.53
CA GLN A 174 -6.56 -17.75 -29.98
C GLN A 174 -6.26 -19.02 -30.79
N SER A 175 -5.71 -20.06 -30.16
CA SER A 175 -5.47 -21.36 -30.77
C SER A 175 -6.76 -22.18 -30.99
N GLY A 176 -7.91 -21.69 -30.54
CA GLY A 176 -9.20 -22.33 -30.63
C GLY A 176 -10.00 -22.19 -29.33
N PRO A 177 -11.35 -22.23 -29.41
CA PRO A 177 -12.21 -22.08 -28.25
C PRO A 177 -11.96 -23.18 -27.21
N LEU A 178 -12.22 -22.86 -25.95
CA LEU A 178 -12.23 -23.85 -24.86
C LEU A 178 -13.25 -24.96 -25.12
N SER A 179 -12.93 -26.17 -24.63
CA SER A 179 -13.89 -27.28 -24.59
C SER A 179 -15.08 -26.94 -23.70
N GLN A 180 -16.20 -27.65 -23.86
CA GLN A 180 -17.36 -27.41 -22.99
C GLN A 180 -17.03 -27.65 -21.51
N GLY A 181 -16.29 -28.73 -21.19
CA GLY A 181 -15.87 -29.00 -19.81
C GLY A 181 -14.97 -27.90 -19.23
N ASP A 182 -14.07 -27.33 -20.03
CA ASP A 182 -13.25 -26.19 -19.60
C ASP A 182 -14.10 -24.94 -19.36
N LYS A 183 -15.10 -24.68 -20.21
CA LYS A 183 -16.05 -23.58 -20.01
C LYS A 183 -16.87 -23.78 -18.74
N ASP A 184 -17.26 -25.01 -18.43
CA ASP A 184 -18.02 -25.36 -17.24
C ASP A 184 -17.23 -25.11 -15.94
N ILE A 185 -15.91 -25.29 -15.94
CA ILE A 185 -15.05 -24.92 -14.80
C ILE A 185 -15.17 -23.42 -14.51
N ILE A 186 -15.12 -22.57 -15.55
CA ILE A 186 -15.23 -21.12 -15.41
C ILE A 186 -16.63 -20.72 -14.92
N THR A 187 -17.68 -21.27 -15.52
CA THR A 187 -19.05 -20.92 -15.17
C THR A 187 -19.43 -21.42 -13.78
N ASN A 188 -19.01 -22.62 -13.39
CA ASN A 188 -19.23 -23.15 -12.03
C ASN A 188 -18.56 -22.29 -10.96
N TRP A 189 -17.30 -21.87 -11.18
CA TRP A 189 -16.64 -20.95 -10.26
C TRP A 189 -17.37 -19.61 -10.14
N ILE A 190 -17.79 -19.02 -11.26
CA ILE A 190 -18.54 -17.76 -11.26
C ILE A 190 -19.90 -17.90 -10.59
N ASN A 191 -20.64 -18.98 -10.86
CA ASN A 191 -21.93 -19.29 -10.24
C ASN A 191 -21.79 -19.53 -8.73
N GLY A 192 -20.65 -20.07 -8.29
CA GLY A 192 -20.27 -20.21 -6.88
C GLY A 192 -19.81 -18.90 -6.20
N GLY A 193 -19.88 -17.76 -6.90
CA GLY A 193 -19.50 -16.43 -6.39
C GLY A 193 -18.25 -15.84 -7.06
N GLY A 194 -17.40 -16.68 -7.64
CA GLY A 194 -16.22 -16.25 -8.39
C GLY A 194 -15.17 -15.53 -7.52
N GLY A 195 -15.07 -15.88 -6.24
CA GLY A 195 -14.07 -15.39 -5.30
C GLY A 195 -12.89 -16.35 -5.16
N TYR A 196 -11.87 -15.93 -4.41
CA TYR A 196 -10.67 -16.72 -4.14
C TYR A 196 -10.94 -17.96 -3.29
N ILE A 197 -11.83 -17.83 -2.31
CA ILE A 197 -12.16 -18.89 -1.34
C ILE A 197 -13.29 -19.81 -1.78
N ASN A 198 -13.88 -19.57 -2.96
CA ASN A 198 -14.95 -20.40 -3.52
C ASN A 198 -14.38 -21.61 -4.26
#